data_AF-A0A848DH20-F1
#
_entry.id   AF-A0A848DH20-F1
#
_cell.length_a   1.000
_cell.length_b   1.000
_cell.length_c   1.000
_cell.angle_alpha   90.00
_cell.angle_beta   90.00
_cell.angle_gamma   90.00
#
_symmetry.space_group_name_H-M   'P 1'
#
loop_
_entity.id
_entity.type
_entity.pdbx_description
1 polymer ?
#
loop_
_entity_poly.entity_id
_entity_poly.type
_entity_poly.pdbx_seq_one_letter_code
_entity_poly.pdbx_strand_id
1 'polypeptide(L)'
;MTRIMRQLGTWFGLGTVACLLLAIWALWTAGLFEGPAARTVRTTSVYAAPGIELDTAAAERIIGNRRLVVVLLGPGADLSSTCDGLGNAAAGTLVLVMAREDDEFDTYGCGFLAGGDIDEGGFGERAVAESRIGAGIDGFVDRPLDALKVVVLNYDQLVDLDVLPNDARTFSPSLPRYLIATAAITAVVGGALTLYLAARRAGGQVVASSIRREESADSRAVLSAEMALVARQIIDLDGAPGHRRAAQHAHLAVAYSTLLDEITAADRDGRSSDYEQFTARARTLSGKLRGLSPGY
;
A
#
# COMPACT_ATOMS: atom_id res chain seq x y z
N MET A 1 18.48 -0.82 -6.80
CA MET A 1 17.69 -2.01 -6.38
C MET A 1 17.87 -2.37 -4.90
N THR A 2 19.09 -2.42 -4.36
CA THR A 2 19.38 -2.81 -2.95
C THR A 2 18.71 -1.96 -1.86
N ARG A 3 18.46 -0.67 -2.09
CA ARG A 3 17.72 0.20 -1.14
C ARG A 3 16.21 -0.11 -1.07
N ILE A 4 15.61 -0.51 -2.19
CA ILE A 4 14.17 -0.81 -2.28
C ILE A 4 13.87 -2.15 -1.58
N MET A 5 14.72 -3.16 -1.80
CA MET A 5 14.61 -4.46 -1.11
C MET A 5 14.79 -4.34 0.41
N ARG A 6 15.65 -3.42 0.87
CA ARG A 6 15.86 -3.19 2.31
C ARG A 6 14.70 -2.45 2.98
N GLN A 7 13.96 -1.62 2.24
CA GLN A 7 12.72 -1.00 2.76
C GLN A 7 11.54 -1.97 2.76
N LEU A 8 11.45 -2.87 1.77
CA LEU A 8 10.44 -3.95 1.72
C LEU A 8 10.56 -4.94 2.89
N GLY A 9 11.76 -5.11 3.47
CA GLY A 9 11.99 -5.96 4.64
C GLY A 9 11.57 -5.35 5.98
N THR A 10 11.05 -4.12 6.01
CA THR A 10 10.54 -3.49 7.23
C THR A 10 9.02 -3.67 7.35
N TRP A 11 8.49 -3.74 8.57
CA TRP A 11 7.04 -3.80 8.83
C TRP A 11 6.25 -2.70 8.10
N PHE A 12 6.86 -1.53 7.93
CA PHE A 12 6.29 -0.43 7.16
C PHE A 12 6.21 -0.75 5.65
N GLY A 13 7.27 -1.29 5.06
CA GLY A 13 7.29 -1.71 3.66
C GLY A 13 6.22 -2.77 3.36
N LEU A 14 6.09 -3.74 4.26
CA LEU A 14 5.09 -4.81 4.17
C LEU A 14 3.65 -4.25 4.27
N GLY A 15 3.42 -3.30 5.18
CA GLY A 15 2.15 -2.58 5.28
C GLY A 15 1.80 -1.80 4.01
N THR A 16 2.76 -1.08 3.42
CA THR A 16 2.53 -0.34 2.17
C THR A 16 2.23 -1.26 0.98
N VAL A 17 2.88 -2.42 0.90
CA VAL A 17 2.59 -3.43 -0.14
C VAL A 17 1.19 -4.01 0.06
N ALA A 18 0.80 -4.33 1.28
CA ALA A 18 -0.55 -4.82 1.58
C ALA A 18 -1.62 -3.78 1.20
N CYS A 19 -1.41 -2.50 1.53
CA CYS A 19 -2.30 -1.41 1.12
C CYS A 19 -2.35 -1.22 -0.40
N LEU A 20 -1.22 -1.34 -1.10
CA LEU A 20 -1.18 -1.28 -2.57
C LEU A 20 -1.95 -2.44 -3.20
N LEU A 21 -1.77 -3.66 -2.68
CA LEU A 21 -2.51 -4.83 -3.15
C LEU A 21 -4.01 -4.68 -2.92
N LEU A 22 -4.43 -4.20 -1.75
CA LEU A 22 -5.83 -3.91 -1.47
C LEU A 22 -6.39 -2.80 -2.35
N ALA A 23 -5.61 -1.75 -2.62
CA ALA A 23 -6.03 -0.66 -3.52
C ALA A 23 -6.19 -1.17 -4.96
N ILE A 24 -5.21 -1.94 -5.46
CA ILE A 24 -5.28 -2.58 -6.79
C ILE A 24 -6.49 -3.51 -6.86
N TRP A 25 -6.72 -4.32 -5.83
CA TRP A 25 -7.86 -5.22 -5.75
C TRP A 25 -9.20 -4.46 -5.70
N ALA A 26 -9.29 -3.37 -4.94
CA ALA A 26 -10.46 -2.50 -4.90
C ALA A 26 -10.72 -1.79 -6.24
N LEU A 27 -9.67 -1.34 -6.93
CA LEU A 27 -9.76 -0.74 -8.27
C LEU A 27 -10.24 -1.74 -9.31
N TRP A 28 -9.76 -2.98 -9.21
CA TRP A 28 -10.15 -4.08 -10.08
C TRP A 28 -11.62 -4.46 -9.86
N THR A 29 -12.05 -4.61 -8.60
CA THR A 29 -13.45 -4.93 -8.25
C THR A 29 -14.44 -3.77 -8.45
N ALA A 30 -13.97 -2.53 -8.46
CA ALA A 30 -14.81 -1.37 -8.80
C ALA A 30 -15.19 -1.31 -10.29
N GLY A 31 -14.47 -2.06 -11.14
CA GLY A 31 -14.69 -2.07 -12.58
C GLY A 31 -13.99 -0.93 -13.32
N LEU A 32 -12.90 -0.38 -12.77
CA LEU A 32 -12.19 0.73 -13.41
C LEU A 32 -11.50 0.31 -14.73
N PHE A 33 -11.25 -0.99 -14.89
CA PHE A 33 -10.71 -1.60 -16.11
C PHE A 33 -11.79 -2.26 -16.98
N GLU A 34 -13.07 -2.06 -16.66
CA GLU A 34 -14.16 -2.64 -17.44
C GLU A 34 -14.33 -1.94 -18.79
N GLY A 35 -14.60 -2.76 -19.81
CA GLY A 35 -14.88 -2.32 -21.17
C GLY A 35 -16.18 -1.50 -21.31
N PRO A 36 -16.40 -0.87 -22.47
CA PRO A 36 -17.58 -0.02 -22.72
C PRO A 36 -18.91 -0.77 -22.55
N ALA A 37 -18.94 -2.06 -22.90
CA ALA A 37 -20.12 -2.92 -22.71
C ALA A 37 -20.53 -3.03 -21.23
N ALA A 38 -19.58 -3.39 -20.36
CA ALA A 38 -19.81 -3.54 -18.93
C ALA A 38 -20.31 -2.26 -18.24
N ARG A 39 -19.78 -1.09 -18.62
CA ARG A 39 -20.27 0.19 -18.07
C ARG A 39 -21.71 0.47 -18.45
N THR A 40 -22.08 0.17 -19.69
CA THR A 40 -23.43 0.43 -20.22
C THR A 40 -24.44 -0.54 -19.59
N VAL A 41 -24.11 -1.83 -19.56
CA VAL A 41 -24.94 -2.89 -19.00
C VAL A 41 -25.25 -2.68 -17.51
N ARG A 42 -24.40 -1.97 -16.74
CA ARG A 42 -24.72 -1.61 -15.35
C ARG A 42 -25.96 -0.71 -15.20
N THR A 43 -26.28 0.06 -16.22
CA THR A 43 -27.38 1.04 -16.21
C THR A 43 -28.50 0.72 -17.19
N THR A 44 -28.23 -0.10 -18.21
CA THR A 44 -29.18 -0.46 -19.26
C THR A 44 -29.26 -1.97 -19.43
N SER A 45 -30.33 -2.48 -20.04
CA SER A 45 -30.48 -3.89 -20.40
C SER A 45 -29.91 -4.22 -21.78
N VAL A 46 -29.48 -3.21 -22.55
CA VAL A 46 -28.97 -3.38 -23.91
C VAL A 46 -27.68 -2.61 -24.09
N TYR A 47 -26.71 -3.24 -24.76
CA TYR A 47 -25.54 -2.59 -25.32
C TYR A 47 -25.42 -2.93 -26.79
N ALA A 48 -25.12 -1.94 -27.64
CA ALA A 48 -24.73 -2.13 -29.02
C ALA A 48 -23.35 -1.51 -29.24
N ALA A 49 -22.43 -2.28 -29.81
CA ALA A 49 -21.10 -1.79 -30.14
C ALA A 49 -21.16 -0.68 -31.20
N PRO A 50 -20.16 0.23 -31.23
CA PRO A 50 -20.09 1.28 -32.25
C PRO A 50 -20.12 0.69 -33.66
N GLY A 51 -20.98 1.23 -34.52
CA GLY A 51 -21.16 0.77 -35.90
C GLY A 51 -22.30 -0.23 -36.11
N ILE A 52 -23.01 -0.64 -35.05
CA ILE A 52 -24.23 -1.44 -35.15
C ILE A 52 -25.46 -0.52 -35.11
N GLU A 53 -26.30 -0.62 -36.12
CA GLU A 53 -27.59 0.10 -36.16
C GLU A 53 -28.61 -0.63 -35.30
N LEU A 54 -28.72 -0.23 -34.03
CA LEU A 54 -29.77 -0.68 -33.11
C LEU A 54 -30.40 0.52 -32.41
N ASP A 55 -31.73 0.61 -32.46
CA ASP A 55 -32.48 1.52 -31.59
C ASP A 55 -32.49 0.96 -30.16
N THR A 56 -31.54 1.44 -29.35
CA THR A 56 -31.37 0.99 -27.96
C THR A 56 -32.58 1.30 -27.08
N ALA A 57 -33.31 2.39 -27.35
CA ALA A 57 -34.49 2.74 -26.57
C ALA A 57 -35.68 1.82 -26.89
N ALA A 58 -35.86 1.44 -28.16
CA ALA A 58 -36.82 0.41 -28.53
C ALA A 58 -36.42 -0.96 -27.95
N ALA A 59 -35.14 -1.29 -28.01
CA ALA A 59 -34.60 -2.54 -27.49
C ALA A 59 -34.80 -2.67 -25.96
N GLU A 60 -34.51 -1.61 -25.20
CA GLU A 60 -34.76 -1.54 -23.76
C GLU A 60 -36.24 -1.70 -23.43
N ARG A 61 -37.14 -1.13 -24.24
CA ARG A 61 -38.59 -1.29 -24.06
C ARG A 61 -39.05 -2.72 -24.31
N ILE A 62 -38.45 -3.42 -25.27
CA ILE A 62 -38.74 -4.84 -25.57
C ILE A 62 -38.30 -5.72 -24.38
N ILE A 63 -37.10 -5.52 -23.86
CA ILE A 63 -36.60 -6.29 -22.70
C ILE A 63 -37.41 -5.95 -21.43
N GLY A 64 -37.72 -4.67 -21.22
CA GLY A 64 -38.41 -4.19 -20.03
C GLY A 64 -37.60 -4.43 -18.76
N ASN A 65 -38.28 -4.89 -17.69
CA ASN A 65 -37.70 -5.04 -16.35
C ASN A 65 -37.15 -6.46 -16.05
N ARG A 66 -36.93 -7.27 -17.08
CA ARG A 66 -36.43 -8.65 -16.96
C ARG A 66 -34.98 -8.66 -16.48
N ARG A 67 -34.56 -9.74 -15.80
CA ARG A 67 -33.14 -10.00 -15.47
C ARG A 67 -32.38 -10.53 -16.69
N LEU A 68 -32.49 -9.78 -17.78
CA LEU A 68 -31.93 -10.10 -19.08
C LEU A 68 -31.13 -8.90 -19.58
N VAL A 69 -29.94 -9.20 -20.08
CA VAL A 69 -29.06 -8.24 -20.74
C VAL A 69 -28.71 -8.77 -22.11
N VAL A 70 -28.78 -7.92 -23.12
CA VAL A 70 -28.36 -8.27 -24.49
C VAL A 70 -27.24 -7.35 -24.95
N VAL A 71 -26.15 -7.94 -25.43
CA VAL A 71 -24.92 -7.25 -25.84
C VAL A 71 -24.65 -7.58 -27.31
N LEU A 72 -24.86 -6.61 -28.20
CA LEU A 72 -24.54 -6.73 -29.62
C LEU A 72 -23.13 -6.23 -29.87
N LEU A 73 -22.27 -7.11 -30.39
CA LEU A 73 -20.88 -6.82 -30.75
C LEU A 73 -20.68 -6.78 -32.27
N GLY A 74 -19.60 -6.12 -32.69
CA GLY A 74 -19.20 -6.11 -34.09
C GLY A 74 -18.79 -7.50 -34.58
N PRO A 75 -18.77 -7.73 -35.91
CA PRO A 75 -18.38 -9.01 -36.49
C PRO A 75 -16.94 -9.38 -36.10
N GLY A 76 -16.70 -10.66 -35.86
CA GLY A 76 -15.38 -11.20 -35.45
C GLY A 76 -14.96 -10.83 -34.03
N ALA A 77 -15.86 -10.29 -33.20
CA ALA A 77 -15.59 -10.10 -31.78
C ALA A 77 -15.51 -11.45 -31.05
N ASP A 78 -14.78 -11.49 -29.93
CA ASP A 78 -14.74 -12.66 -29.05
C ASP A 78 -15.86 -12.53 -28.00
N LEU A 79 -16.94 -13.29 -28.21
CA LEU A 79 -18.13 -13.27 -27.35
C LEU A 79 -17.81 -13.81 -25.95
N SER A 80 -16.95 -14.84 -25.86
CA SER A 80 -16.56 -15.48 -24.60
C SER A 80 -15.75 -14.53 -23.71
N SER A 81 -14.78 -13.82 -24.28
CA SER A 81 -14.00 -12.83 -23.54
C SER A 81 -14.86 -11.66 -23.05
N THR A 82 -15.88 -11.28 -23.83
CA THR A 82 -16.83 -10.23 -23.46
C THR A 82 -17.69 -10.68 -22.29
N CYS A 83 -18.17 -11.93 -22.33
CA CYS A 83 -18.89 -12.55 -21.24
C CYS A 83 -18.10 -12.51 -19.94
N ASP A 84 -16.84 -12.97 -19.94
CA ASP A 84 -15.97 -12.96 -18.76
C ASP A 84 -15.82 -11.54 -18.16
N GLY A 85 -15.75 -10.52 -19.02
CA GLY A 85 -15.66 -9.12 -18.62
C GLY A 85 -16.96 -8.54 -18.01
N LEU A 86 -18.11 -9.21 -18.18
CA LEU A 86 -19.42 -8.72 -17.73
C LEU A 86 -19.84 -9.23 -16.36
N GLY A 87 -19.17 -10.25 -15.79
CA GLY A 87 -19.67 -10.94 -14.59
C GLY A 87 -19.98 -10.03 -13.39
N ASN A 88 -19.16 -9.01 -13.15
CA ASN A 88 -19.40 -8.04 -12.08
C ASN A 88 -20.49 -7.00 -12.39
N ALA A 89 -20.68 -6.69 -13.68
CA ALA A 89 -21.61 -5.67 -14.17
C ALA A 89 -23.04 -6.22 -14.31
N ALA A 90 -23.15 -7.51 -14.64
CA ALA A 90 -24.40 -8.21 -14.89
C ALA A 90 -24.73 -9.26 -13.81
N ALA A 91 -24.10 -9.17 -12.63
CA ALA A 91 -24.39 -10.04 -11.51
C ALA A 91 -25.90 -10.09 -11.19
N GLY A 92 -26.43 -11.29 -11.02
CA GLY A 92 -27.84 -11.59 -10.84
C GLY A 92 -28.67 -11.68 -12.12
N THR A 93 -28.08 -11.63 -13.32
CA THR A 93 -28.83 -11.60 -14.59
C THR A 93 -28.33 -12.60 -15.63
N LEU A 94 -29.20 -12.97 -16.56
CA LEU A 94 -28.83 -13.70 -17.76
C LEU A 94 -28.35 -12.70 -18.82
N VAL A 95 -27.18 -12.95 -19.39
CA VAL A 95 -26.59 -12.14 -20.46
C VAL A 95 -26.59 -12.97 -21.73
N LEU A 96 -27.03 -12.37 -22.84
CA LEU A 96 -26.81 -12.88 -24.17
C LEU A 96 -25.87 -11.92 -24.90
N VAL A 97 -24.65 -12.40 -25.19
CA VAL A 97 -23.74 -11.71 -26.08
C VAL A 97 -23.98 -12.25 -27.48
N MET A 98 -24.08 -11.38 -28.47
CA MET A 98 -24.30 -11.78 -29.85
C MET A 98 -23.51 -10.90 -30.82
N ALA A 99 -23.04 -11.51 -31.90
CA ALA A 99 -22.33 -10.82 -32.97
C ALA A 99 -22.85 -11.32 -34.31
N ARG A 100 -22.86 -10.45 -35.32
CA ARG A 100 -23.21 -10.88 -36.68
C ARG A 100 -22.07 -11.74 -37.23
N GLU A 101 -22.39 -12.94 -37.69
CA GLU A 101 -21.49 -13.82 -38.43
C GLU A 101 -22.19 -14.18 -39.75
N ASP A 102 -21.77 -13.53 -40.83
CA ASP A 102 -22.38 -13.65 -42.16
C ASP A 102 -23.91 -13.45 -42.16
N ASP A 103 -24.63 -14.56 -42.29
CA ASP A 103 -26.07 -14.69 -42.47
C ASP A 103 -26.80 -15.02 -41.16
N GLU A 104 -26.05 -15.25 -40.07
CA GLU A 104 -26.54 -15.71 -38.78
C GLU A 104 -26.01 -14.82 -37.63
N PHE A 105 -26.52 -15.05 -36.43
CA PHE A 105 -25.95 -14.46 -35.21
C PHE A 105 -25.13 -15.51 -34.49
N ASP A 106 -23.84 -15.27 -34.33
CA ASP A 106 -23.09 -15.97 -33.30
C ASP A 106 -23.61 -15.51 -31.94
N THR A 107 -23.81 -16.45 -31.01
CA THR A 107 -24.40 -16.18 -29.70
C THR A 107 -23.65 -16.88 -28.59
N TYR A 108 -23.55 -16.19 -27.47
CA TYR A 108 -22.93 -16.70 -26.26
C TYR A 108 -23.73 -16.28 -25.03
N GLY A 109 -24.39 -17.25 -24.40
CA GLY A 109 -25.15 -17.06 -23.18
C GLY A 109 -24.27 -17.13 -21.93
N CYS A 110 -24.49 -16.22 -20.98
CA CYS A 110 -23.81 -16.19 -19.69
C CYS A 110 -24.81 -15.97 -18.57
N GLY A 111 -25.03 -16.99 -17.75
CA GLY A 111 -25.84 -16.88 -16.55
C GLY A 111 -25.02 -16.38 -15.37
N PHE A 112 -25.17 -15.12 -14.99
CA PHE A 112 -24.60 -14.58 -13.75
C PHE A 112 -25.61 -14.59 -12.60
N LEU A 113 -26.54 -15.55 -12.57
CA LEU A 113 -27.64 -15.58 -11.60
C LEU A 113 -27.12 -15.74 -10.17
N ALA A 114 -27.69 -14.98 -9.23
CA ALA A 114 -27.31 -15.04 -7.82
C ALA A 114 -27.80 -16.36 -7.21
N GLY A 115 -26.87 -17.18 -6.68
CA GLY A 115 -27.15 -18.51 -6.12
C GLY A 115 -26.39 -19.67 -6.80
N GLY A 116 -25.35 -19.40 -7.59
CA GLY A 116 -24.68 -20.40 -8.42
C GLY A 116 -23.18 -20.54 -8.22
N ASP A 117 -22.63 -20.26 -7.03
CA ASP A 117 -21.35 -20.87 -6.66
C ASP A 117 -21.63 -22.34 -6.32
N ILE A 118 -21.68 -23.19 -7.34
CA ILE A 118 -21.62 -24.65 -7.20
C ILE A 118 -22.63 -25.22 -6.18
N ASP A 119 -23.90 -24.80 -6.23
CA ASP A 119 -24.96 -25.62 -5.65
C ASP A 119 -25.32 -26.71 -6.66
N GLU A 120 -25.32 -27.96 -6.19
CA GLU A 120 -25.37 -29.21 -6.98
C GLU A 120 -26.61 -29.37 -7.90
N GLY A 121 -27.54 -28.40 -7.93
CA GLY A 121 -28.71 -28.36 -8.82
C GLY A 121 -28.69 -27.26 -9.91
N GLY A 122 -28.00 -26.13 -9.72
CA GLY A 122 -28.18 -24.93 -10.56
C GLY A 122 -27.37 -24.91 -11.87
N PHE A 123 -26.39 -25.81 -12.03
CA PHE A 123 -25.56 -25.87 -13.25
C PHE A 123 -26.38 -26.29 -14.48
N GLY A 124 -27.29 -27.25 -14.33
CA GLY A 124 -28.12 -27.75 -15.42
C GLY A 124 -29.10 -26.69 -15.94
N GLU A 125 -29.78 -26.00 -15.02
CA GLU A 125 -30.69 -24.89 -15.34
C GLU A 125 -29.97 -23.75 -16.06
N ARG A 126 -28.78 -23.38 -15.58
CA ARG A 126 -27.95 -22.37 -16.22
C ARG A 126 -27.53 -22.78 -17.64
N ALA A 127 -27.07 -24.01 -17.83
CA ALA A 127 -26.68 -24.50 -19.15
C ALA A 127 -27.88 -24.55 -20.13
N VAL A 128 -29.08 -24.90 -19.64
CA VAL A 128 -30.32 -24.86 -20.43
C VAL A 128 -30.69 -23.42 -20.80
N ALA A 129 -30.59 -22.48 -19.85
CA ALA A 129 -30.86 -21.08 -20.12
C ALA A 129 -29.87 -20.49 -21.13
N GLU A 130 -28.57 -20.71 -20.96
CA GLU A 130 -27.51 -20.23 -21.85
C GLU A 130 -27.64 -20.79 -23.27
N SER A 131 -28.05 -22.05 -23.43
CA SER A 131 -28.23 -22.68 -24.74
C SER A 131 -29.55 -22.30 -25.44
N ARG A 132 -30.62 -22.04 -24.68
CA ARG A 132 -31.94 -21.73 -25.27
C ARG A 132 -32.17 -20.26 -25.55
N ILE A 133 -31.52 -19.36 -24.81
CA ILE A 133 -31.84 -17.92 -24.89
C ILE A 133 -31.61 -17.34 -26.30
N GLY A 134 -30.56 -17.80 -27.00
CA GLY A 134 -30.24 -17.40 -28.37
C GLY A 134 -30.93 -18.20 -29.47
N ALA A 135 -31.73 -19.22 -29.14
CA ALA A 135 -32.28 -20.10 -30.15
C ALA A 135 -33.32 -19.41 -31.07
N GLY A 136 -33.18 -19.62 -32.38
CA GLY A 136 -34.16 -19.18 -33.38
C GLY A 136 -34.03 -17.72 -33.82
N ILE A 137 -32.89 -17.09 -33.57
CA ILE A 137 -32.66 -15.68 -33.92
C ILE A 137 -31.93 -15.49 -35.26
N ASP A 138 -31.40 -16.56 -35.85
CA ASP A 138 -30.54 -16.52 -37.05
C ASP A 138 -31.24 -15.91 -38.26
N GLY A 139 -32.56 -16.07 -38.38
CA GLY A 139 -33.36 -15.46 -39.44
C GLY A 139 -33.57 -13.93 -39.32
N PHE A 140 -33.00 -13.29 -38.30
CA PHE A 140 -33.26 -11.88 -37.96
C PHE A 140 -31.99 -11.01 -37.97
N VAL A 141 -30.91 -11.44 -38.62
CA VAL A 141 -29.64 -10.69 -38.70
C VAL A 141 -29.80 -9.25 -39.18
N ASP A 142 -30.65 -9.01 -40.18
CA ASP A 142 -30.92 -7.65 -40.69
C ASP A 142 -32.02 -6.92 -39.90
N ARG A 143 -32.61 -7.56 -38.88
CA ARG A 143 -33.68 -7.00 -38.03
C ARG A 143 -33.41 -7.32 -36.56
N PRO A 144 -32.38 -6.71 -35.95
CA PRO A 144 -31.95 -7.06 -34.59
C PRO A 144 -33.02 -6.79 -33.51
N LEU A 145 -33.96 -5.86 -33.75
CA LEU A 145 -35.11 -5.66 -32.86
C LEU A 145 -36.10 -6.84 -32.88
N ASP A 146 -36.25 -7.53 -34.01
CA ASP A 146 -37.11 -8.72 -34.10
C ASP A 146 -36.42 -9.93 -33.46
N ALA A 147 -35.10 -10.07 -33.65
CA ALA A 147 -34.27 -11.03 -32.92
C ALA A 147 -34.48 -10.87 -31.40
N LEU A 148 -34.45 -9.63 -30.91
CA LEU A 148 -34.62 -9.34 -29.49
C LEU A 148 -36.01 -9.74 -28.95
N LYS A 149 -37.06 -9.65 -29.75
CA LYS A 149 -38.39 -10.14 -29.34
C LYS A 149 -38.38 -11.64 -29.14
N VAL A 150 -37.69 -12.39 -30.01
CA VAL A 150 -37.53 -13.84 -29.86
C VAL A 150 -36.74 -14.18 -28.61
N VAL A 151 -35.64 -13.47 -28.35
CA VAL A 151 -34.84 -13.61 -27.12
C VAL A 151 -35.69 -13.37 -25.86
N VAL A 152 -36.55 -12.36 -25.87
CA VAL A 152 -37.46 -12.09 -24.75
C VAL A 152 -38.52 -13.19 -24.58
N LEU A 153 -39.07 -13.71 -25.67
CA LEU A 153 -39.99 -14.86 -25.62
C LEU A 153 -39.31 -16.10 -25.03
N ASN A 154 -38.07 -16.38 -25.43
CA ASN A 154 -37.27 -17.48 -24.89
C ASN A 154 -37.02 -17.29 -23.39
N TYR A 155 -36.71 -16.06 -22.95
CA TYR A 155 -36.56 -15.75 -21.52
C TYR A 155 -37.84 -16.00 -20.74
N ASP A 156 -38.98 -15.50 -21.24
CA ASP A 156 -40.28 -15.68 -20.58
C ASP A 156 -40.65 -17.15 -20.47
N GLN A 157 -40.36 -17.95 -21.51
CA GLN A 157 -40.55 -19.40 -21.46
C GLN A 157 -39.63 -20.08 -20.43
N LEU A 158 -38.40 -19.61 -20.25
CA LEU A 158 -37.50 -20.13 -19.21
C LEU A 158 -37.97 -19.77 -17.79
N VAL A 159 -38.58 -18.60 -17.62
CA VAL A 159 -39.23 -18.21 -16.35
C VAL A 159 -40.46 -19.07 -16.09
N ASP A 160 -41.31 -19.30 -17.09
CA ASP A 160 -42.50 -20.16 -16.97
C ASP A 160 -42.16 -21.61 -16.64
N LEU A 161 -40.98 -22.07 -17.06
CA LEU A 161 -40.43 -23.40 -16.75
C LEU A 161 -39.69 -23.47 -15.41
N ASP A 162 -39.71 -22.39 -14.61
CA ASP A 162 -39.02 -22.27 -13.32
C ASP A 162 -37.49 -22.44 -13.41
N VAL A 163 -36.92 -22.24 -14.60
CA VAL A 163 -35.46 -22.28 -14.86
C VAL A 163 -34.81 -20.95 -14.48
N LEU A 164 -35.56 -19.85 -14.60
CA LEU A 164 -35.10 -18.50 -14.28
C LEU A 164 -36.02 -17.81 -13.26
N PRO A 165 -35.46 -17.01 -12.32
CA PRO A 165 -36.28 -16.28 -11.37
C PRO A 165 -37.09 -15.16 -12.07
N ASN A 166 -38.37 -15.02 -11.69
CA ASN A 166 -39.29 -13.99 -12.19
C ASN A 166 -39.11 -12.61 -11.50
N ASP A 167 -38.04 -12.43 -10.77
CA ASP A 167 -37.79 -11.16 -10.08
C ASP A 167 -37.42 -10.05 -11.06
N ALA A 168 -37.82 -8.83 -10.73
CA ALA A 168 -37.34 -7.63 -11.42
C ALA A 168 -35.81 -7.50 -11.33
N ARG A 169 -35.22 -6.90 -12.37
CA ARG A 169 -33.81 -6.52 -12.34
C ARG A 169 -33.60 -5.35 -11.38
N THR A 170 -32.66 -5.51 -10.45
CA THR A 170 -32.20 -4.42 -9.59
C THR A 170 -30.99 -3.76 -10.21
N PHE A 171 -31.15 -2.51 -10.66
CA PHE A 171 -29.99 -1.70 -11.03
C PHE A 171 -29.30 -1.25 -9.73
N SER A 172 -28.18 -1.85 -9.38
CA SER A 172 -27.36 -1.32 -8.29
C SER A 172 -26.69 -0.04 -8.80
N PRO A 173 -27.05 1.16 -8.28
CA PRO A 173 -26.37 2.37 -8.69
C PRO A 173 -24.90 2.23 -8.29
N SER A 174 -23.99 2.64 -9.17
CA SER A 174 -22.54 2.51 -8.98
C SER A 174 -21.97 3.32 -7.80
N LEU A 175 -22.79 4.19 -7.20
CA LEU A 175 -22.42 5.16 -6.17
C LEU A 175 -21.83 4.55 -4.88
N PRO A 176 -22.39 3.48 -4.26
CA PRO A 176 -21.82 2.89 -3.05
C PRO A 176 -20.44 2.27 -3.29
N ARG A 177 -20.20 1.69 -4.48
CA ARG A 177 -18.89 1.12 -4.83
C ARG A 177 -17.83 2.20 -4.99
N TYR A 178 -18.16 3.34 -5.63
CA TYR A 178 -17.22 4.47 -5.72
C TYR A 178 -16.95 5.11 -4.35
N LEU A 179 -17.94 5.12 -3.44
CA LEU A 179 -17.74 5.58 -2.06
C LEU A 179 -16.81 4.65 -1.28
N ILE A 180 -16.94 3.33 -1.44
CA ILE A 180 -16.01 2.37 -0.82
C ILE A 180 -14.60 2.53 -1.39
N ALA A 181 -14.47 2.70 -2.71
CA ALA A 181 -13.19 2.91 -3.37
C ALA A 181 -12.51 4.22 -2.91
N THR A 182 -13.27 5.32 -2.83
CA THR A 182 -12.73 6.61 -2.34
C THR A 182 -12.40 6.55 -0.85
N ALA A 183 -13.19 5.86 -0.03
CA ALA A 183 -12.88 5.61 1.38
C ALA A 183 -11.59 4.79 1.54
N ALA A 184 -11.38 3.76 0.73
CA ALA A 184 -10.16 2.96 0.75
C ALA A 184 -8.93 3.78 0.36
N ILE A 185 -9.02 4.59 -0.71
CA ILE A 185 -7.91 5.46 -1.15
C ILE A 185 -7.58 6.49 -0.07
N THR A 186 -8.58 7.16 0.51
CA THR A 186 -8.38 8.16 1.55
C THR A 186 -7.80 7.56 2.82
N ALA A 187 -8.22 6.35 3.22
CA ALA A 187 -7.64 5.63 4.35
C ALA A 187 -6.16 5.28 4.12
N VAL A 188 -5.79 4.80 2.93
CA VAL A 188 -4.40 4.46 2.61
C VAL A 188 -3.51 5.71 2.57
N VAL A 189 -3.95 6.74 1.85
CA VAL A 189 -3.17 7.99 1.72
C VAL A 189 -3.07 8.70 3.07
N GLY A 190 -4.17 8.76 3.83
CA GLY A 190 -4.21 9.34 5.18
C GLY A 190 -3.33 8.56 6.17
N GLY A 191 -3.39 7.23 6.15
CA GLY A 191 -2.55 6.36 6.98
C GLY A 191 -1.05 6.51 6.66
N ALA A 192 -0.70 6.53 5.37
CA ALA A 192 0.69 6.75 4.95
C ALA A 192 1.20 8.15 5.34
N LEU A 193 0.37 9.19 5.18
CA LEU A 193 0.73 10.56 5.52
C LEU A 193 0.92 10.74 7.03
N THR A 194 0.03 10.18 7.84
CA THR A 194 0.12 10.26 9.31
C THR A 194 1.37 9.54 9.82
N LEU A 195 1.67 8.34 9.30
CA LEU A 195 2.92 7.63 9.62
C LEU A 195 4.16 8.41 9.19
N TYR A 196 4.15 9.00 7.99
CA TYR A 196 5.25 9.84 7.52
C TYR A 196 5.48 11.06 8.43
N LEU A 197 4.41 11.75 8.83
CA LEU A 197 4.49 12.90 9.72
C LEU A 197 4.95 12.51 11.13
N ALA A 198 4.47 11.39 11.67
CA ALA A 198 4.89 10.87 12.97
C ALA A 198 6.38 10.48 12.95
N ALA A 199 6.84 9.78 11.91
CA ALA A 199 8.25 9.42 11.73
C ALA A 199 9.14 10.66 11.58
N ARG A 200 8.68 11.69 10.86
CA ARG A 200 9.40 12.96 10.70
C ARG A 200 9.53 13.72 12.02
N ARG A 201 8.48 13.71 12.85
CA ARG A 201 8.50 14.31 14.20
C ARG A 201 9.44 13.55 15.14
N ALA A 202 9.38 12.23 15.13
CA ALA A 202 10.25 11.38 15.93
C ALA A 202 11.73 11.51 15.52
N GLY A 203 12.02 11.62 14.22
CA GLY A 203 13.37 11.85 13.69
C GLY A 203 14.01 13.14 14.20
N GLY A 204 13.25 14.22 14.35
CA GLY A 204 13.75 15.49 14.90
C GLY A 204 14.16 15.38 16.37
N GLN A 205 13.47 14.56 17.16
CA GLN A 205 13.77 14.37 18.59
C GLN A 205 15.02 13.49 18.81
N VAL A 206 15.22 12.49 17.96
CA VAL A 206 16.41 11.62 18.04
C VAL A 206 17.69 12.39 17.69
N VAL A 207 17.65 13.27 16.68
CA VAL A 207 18.82 14.10 16.29
C VAL A 207 19.18 15.12 17.37
N ALA A 208 18.20 15.72 18.06
CA ALA A 208 18.47 16.64 19.16
C ALA A 208 19.14 15.96 20.37
N SER A 209 18.93 14.65 20.55
CA SER A 209 19.54 13.85 21.62
C SER A 209 20.95 13.35 21.28
N SER A 210 21.25 13.12 19.99
CA SER A 210 22.58 12.67 19.55
C SER A 210 23.61 13.79 19.62
N ILE A 211 23.23 15.04 19.28
CA ILE A 211 24.13 16.20 19.31
C ILE A 211 24.68 16.44 20.73
N ARG A 212 23.84 16.34 21.78
CA ARG A 212 24.29 16.50 23.18
C ARG A 212 25.21 15.37 23.67
N ARG A 213 25.08 14.17 23.06
CA ARG A 213 25.94 13.03 23.39
C ARG A 213 27.29 13.14 22.70
N GLU A 214 27.34 13.69 21.48
CA GLU A 214 28.60 13.98 20.79
C GLU A 214 29.39 15.10 21.48
N GLU A 215 28.74 16.19 21.91
CA GLU A 215 29.42 17.29 22.65
C GLU A 215 30.03 16.82 23.99
N SER A 216 29.32 15.94 24.72
CA SER A 216 29.84 15.38 25.97
C SER A 216 30.94 14.33 25.75
N ALA A 217 30.87 13.56 24.66
CA ALA A 217 31.92 12.62 24.28
C ALA A 217 33.23 13.33 23.86
N ASP A 218 33.14 14.44 23.12
CA ASP A 218 34.30 15.23 22.71
C ASP A 218 35.00 15.90 23.90
N SER A 219 34.22 16.48 24.82
CA SER A 219 34.73 17.06 26.07
C SER A 219 35.46 16.01 26.94
N ARG A 220 34.93 14.78 26.99
CA ARG A 220 35.55 13.66 27.70
C ARG A 220 36.84 13.19 27.02
N ALA A 221 36.88 13.18 25.68
CA ALA A 221 38.07 12.82 24.92
C ALA A 221 39.22 13.82 25.19
N VAL A 222 38.93 15.13 25.15
CA VAL A 222 39.90 16.18 25.46
C VAL A 222 40.43 16.06 26.90
N LEU A 223 39.54 15.86 27.88
CA LEU A 223 39.95 15.67 29.27
C LEU A 223 40.86 14.44 29.45
N SER A 224 40.50 13.32 28.82
CA SER A 224 41.30 12.09 28.91
C SER A 224 42.70 12.25 28.31
N ALA A 225 42.83 13.01 27.21
CA ALA A 225 44.12 13.34 26.62
C ALA A 225 44.99 14.20 27.54
N GLU A 226 44.41 15.21 28.18
CA GLU A 226 45.14 16.08 29.12
C GLU A 226 45.56 15.32 30.39
N MET A 227 44.70 14.45 30.92
CA MET A 227 45.05 13.60 32.06
C MET A 227 46.16 12.60 31.74
N ALA A 228 46.18 12.03 30.52
CA ALA A 228 47.26 11.17 30.07
C ALA A 228 48.61 11.91 29.96
N LEU A 229 48.59 13.19 29.54
CA LEU A 229 49.79 14.03 29.51
C LEU A 229 50.33 14.32 30.92
N VAL A 230 49.45 14.60 31.88
CA VAL A 230 49.83 14.80 33.29
C VAL A 230 50.43 13.51 33.88
N ALA A 231 49.79 12.36 33.65
CA ALA A 231 50.29 11.07 34.11
C ALA A 231 51.70 10.77 33.58
N ARG A 232 51.93 11.01 32.28
CA ARG A 232 53.25 10.84 31.66
C ARG A 232 54.30 11.76 32.29
N GLN A 233 53.98 13.02 32.54
CA GLN A 233 54.92 13.97 33.17
C GLN A 233 55.27 13.58 34.60
N ILE A 234 54.32 13.04 35.37
CA ILE A 234 54.57 12.51 36.73
C ILE A 234 55.53 11.32 36.68
N ILE A 235 55.34 10.40 35.72
CA ILE A 235 56.22 9.24 35.50
C ILE A 235 57.63 9.69 35.09
N ASP A 236 57.74 10.62 34.14
CA ASP A 236 59.03 11.14 33.67
C ASP A 236 59.80 11.86 34.81
N LEU A 237 59.08 12.52 35.74
CA LEU A 237 59.68 13.18 36.91
C LEU A 237 60.12 12.21 38.01
N ASP A 238 59.52 11.02 38.10
CA ASP A 238 59.85 10.00 39.12
C ASP A 238 61.27 9.41 38.92
N GLY A 239 61.80 9.48 37.69
CA GLY A 239 63.15 9.03 37.35
C GLY A 239 64.30 9.99 37.71
N ALA A 240 64.02 11.20 38.22
CA ALA A 240 65.03 12.24 38.41
C ALA A 240 65.46 12.42 39.89
N PRO A 241 66.76 12.30 40.24
CA PRO A 241 67.21 12.40 41.63
C PRO A 241 67.14 13.83 42.21
N GLY A 242 66.59 13.97 43.43
CA GLY A 242 66.64 15.21 44.22
C GLY A 242 65.57 15.34 45.33
N HIS A 243 65.99 15.52 46.60
CA HIS A 243 65.10 15.52 47.78
C HIS A 243 64.04 16.66 47.80
N ARG A 244 64.37 17.86 47.30
CA ARG A 244 63.41 18.97 47.19
C ARG A 244 62.36 18.73 46.09
N ARG A 245 62.73 17.99 45.03
CA ARG A 245 61.82 17.62 43.95
C ARG A 245 60.86 16.51 44.38
N ALA A 246 61.32 15.58 45.21
CA ALA A 246 60.48 14.50 45.75
C ALA A 246 59.27 15.03 46.55
N ALA A 247 59.45 16.06 47.39
CA ALA A 247 58.34 16.65 48.14
C ALA A 247 57.31 17.36 47.25
N GLN A 248 57.78 18.07 46.21
CA GLN A 248 56.90 18.75 45.24
C GLN A 248 56.20 17.75 44.31
N HIS A 249 56.89 16.67 43.93
CA HIS A 249 56.33 15.56 43.16
C HIS A 249 55.23 14.83 43.93
N ALA A 250 55.47 14.50 45.21
CA ALA A 250 54.44 13.90 46.06
C ALA A 250 53.18 14.76 46.16
N HIS A 251 53.33 16.08 46.30
CA HIS A 251 52.19 17.00 46.32
C HIS A 251 51.42 17.02 44.98
N LEU A 252 52.12 16.97 43.85
CA LEU A 252 51.49 16.97 42.51
C LEU A 252 50.85 15.62 42.17
N ALA A 253 51.44 14.51 42.62
CA ALA A 253 50.86 13.18 42.49
C ALA A 253 49.55 13.07 43.29
N VAL A 254 49.52 13.59 44.52
CA VAL A 254 48.29 13.70 45.33
C VAL A 254 47.25 14.57 44.62
N ALA A 255 47.65 15.72 44.08
CA ALA A 255 46.72 16.60 43.35
C ALA A 255 46.15 15.92 42.09
N TYR A 256 46.94 15.11 41.39
CA TYR A 256 46.48 14.31 40.26
C TYR A 256 45.51 13.20 40.69
N SER A 257 45.81 12.45 41.74
CA SER A 257 44.91 11.38 42.22
C SER A 257 43.59 11.95 42.75
N THR A 258 43.62 13.09 43.46
CA THR A 258 42.39 13.76 43.90
C THR A 258 41.56 14.24 42.72
N LEU A 259 42.19 14.81 41.68
CA LEU A 259 41.48 15.20 40.46
C LEU A 259 40.87 13.97 39.75
N LEU A 260 41.58 12.84 39.72
CA LEU A 260 41.08 11.60 39.14
C LEU A 260 39.86 11.08 39.92
N ASP A 261 39.90 11.10 41.24
CA ASP A 261 38.76 10.72 42.09
C ASP A 261 37.55 11.64 41.87
N GLU A 262 37.76 12.96 41.78
CA GLU A 262 36.71 13.93 41.47
C GLU A 262 36.06 13.67 40.09
N ILE A 263 36.87 13.37 39.07
CA ILE A 263 36.37 13.03 37.72
C ILE A 263 35.55 11.74 37.76
N THR A 264 36.02 10.70 38.46
CA THR A 264 35.28 9.42 38.55
C THR A 264 33.97 9.55 39.34
N ALA A 265 33.92 10.41 40.36
CA ALA A 265 32.70 10.73 41.08
C ALA A 265 31.70 11.48 40.19
N ALA A 266 32.17 12.47 39.43
CA ALA A 266 31.32 13.23 38.51
C ALA A 266 30.74 12.37 37.36
N ASP A 267 31.50 11.39 36.86
CA ASP A 267 31.04 10.44 35.84
C ASP A 267 29.92 9.52 36.36
N ARG A 268 29.99 9.10 37.63
CA ARG A 268 28.93 8.31 38.28
C ARG A 268 27.65 9.12 38.51
N ASP A 269 27.79 10.40 38.81
CA ASP A 269 26.67 11.31 39.09
C ASP A 269 26.03 11.89 37.80
N GLY A 270 26.61 11.63 36.63
CA GLY A 270 26.13 12.19 35.35
C GLY A 270 26.38 13.70 35.19
N ARG A 271 27.29 14.29 35.97
CA ARG A 271 27.61 15.73 35.96
C ARG A 271 28.60 16.09 34.84
N SER A 272 28.14 15.92 33.60
CA SER A 272 28.93 16.18 32.39
C SER A 272 29.28 17.66 32.15
N SER A 273 28.63 18.61 32.84
CA SER A 273 28.95 20.05 32.76
C SER A 273 30.31 20.42 33.34
N ASP A 274 30.91 19.55 34.16
CA ASP A 274 32.09 19.89 34.95
C ASP A 274 33.41 19.56 34.20
N TYR A 275 33.32 18.93 33.01
CA TYR A 275 34.50 18.50 32.24
C TYR A 275 35.41 19.65 31.78
N GLU A 276 34.87 20.83 31.47
CA GLU A 276 35.68 22.00 31.13
C GLU A 276 36.54 22.47 32.31
N GLN A 277 35.96 22.46 33.53
CA GLN A 277 36.66 22.83 34.76
C GLN A 277 37.76 21.82 35.09
N PHE A 278 37.49 20.52 34.93
CA PHE A 278 38.49 19.47 35.11
C PHE A 278 39.63 19.59 34.09
N THR A 279 39.31 19.92 32.83
CA THR A 279 40.30 20.11 31.77
C THR A 279 41.22 21.29 32.07
N ALA A 280 40.67 22.42 32.54
CA ALA A 280 41.47 23.58 32.95
C ALA A 280 42.41 23.26 34.13
N ARG A 281 41.92 22.47 35.10
CA ARG A 281 42.74 22.00 36.25
C ARG A 281 43.84 21.05 35.81
N ALA A 282 43.56 20.11 34.90
CA ALA A 282 44.55 19.22 34.31
C ALA A 282 45.66 19.99 33.57
N ARG A 283 45.29 21.00 32.76
CA ARG A 283 46.27 21.89 32.10
C ARG A 283 47.12 22.68 33.08
N THR A 284 46.51 23.17 34.17
CA THR A 284 47.22 23.90 35.22
C THR A 284 48.23 22.98 35.93
N LEU A 285 47.86 21.73 36.21
CA LEU A 285 48.76 20.71 36.76
C LEU A 285 49.90 20.39 35.80
N SER A 286 49.60 20.20 34.50
CA SER A 286 50.63 19.97 33.49
C SER A 286 51.60 21.16 33.38
N GLY A 287 51.11 22.40 33.42
CA GLY A 287 51.94 23.60 33.43
C GLY A 287 52.89 23.65 34.63
N LYS A 288 52.40 23.29 35.82
CA LYS A 288 53.22 23.19 37.05
C LYS A 288 54.28 22.09 36.94
N LEU A 289 53.94 20.93 36.38
CA LEU A 289 54.87 19.82 36.17
C LEU A 289 55.95 20.16 35.13
N ARG A 290 55.59 20.84 34.03
CA ARG A 290 56.57 21.34 33.05
C ARG A 290 57.56 22.34 33.66
N GLY A 291 57.11 23.21 34.55
CA GLY A 291 57.99 24.16 35.25
C GLY A 291 59.00 23.49 36.21
N LEU A 292 58.79 22.23 36.57
CA LEU A 292 59.68 21.44 37.43
C LEU A 292 60.59 20.49 36.65
N SER A 293 60.24 20.19 35.40
CA SER A 293 61.11 19.46 34.49
C SER A 293 62.25 20.38 34.08
N PRO A 294 63.53 20.00 34.28
CA PRO A 294 64.62 20.76 33.70
C PRO A 294 64.45 20.70 32.18
N GLY A 295 64.26 21.85 31.56
CA GLY A 295 64.28 21.96 30.10
C GLY A 295 65.56 21.30 29.57
N TYR A 296 65.43 20.66 28.42
CA TYR A 296 66.53 20.63 27.48
C TYR A 296 67.02 22.06 27.22
#